data_AF-B7AR64-F1
#
_entry.id   AF-B7AR64-F1
#
_cell.length_a   1.000
_cell.length_b   1.000
_cell.length_c   1.000
_cell.angle_alpha   90.00
_cell.angle_beta   90.00
_cell.angle_gamma   90.00
#
_symmetry.space_group_name_H-M   'P 1'
#
loop_
_entity.id
_entity.type
_entity.pdbx_description
1 polymer ?
#
loop_
_entity_poly.entity_id
_entity_poly.type
_entity_poly.pdbx_seq_one_letter_code
_entity_poly.pdbx_strand_id
1 'polypeptide(L)'
;MDKRRQTVLTSEQIVDRLRGLPDVFEQAMKDKQYYKAKYCYNTAVIVASFIELDNTVREELFGVHGDVNKEVKEGRFVDKWVCKAYEECIKRDMTHEHSMPVRVEFKKS
;
A
#
# COMPACT_ATOMS: atom_id res chain seq x y z
N MET A 1 -25.24 25.65 12.20
CA MET A 1 -24.90 24.25 11.91
C MET A 1 -23.90 24.21 10.77
N ASP A 2 -22.94 23.31 10.91
CA ASP A 2 -21.61 23.28 10.30
C ASP A 2 -21.58 23.29 8.77
N LYS A 3 -20.92 24.29 8.17
CA LYS A 3 -20.45 24.20 6.78
C LYS A 3 -19.23 23.28 6.82
N ARG A 4 -19.42 21.97 6.65
CA ARG A 4 -18.31 21.08 6.27
C ARG A 4 -17.73 21.61 4.96
N ARG A 5 -16.69 22.46 5.05
CA ARG A 5 -15.84 22.81 3.91
C ARG A 5 -15.18 21.51 3.49
N GLN A 6 -15.70 20.90 2.44
CA GLN A 6 -14.97 19.90 1.68
C GLN A 6 -13.88 20.66 0.93
N THR A 7 -12.77 20.91 1.62
CA THR A 7 -11.59 21.51 1.00
C THR A 7 -10.97 20.44 0.10
N VAL A 8 -10.87 20.73 -1.19
CA VAL A 8 -10.07 19.92 -2.12
C VAL A 8 -8.64 19.88 -1.57
N LEU A 9 -8.09 18.69 -1.38
CA LEU A 9 -6.72 18.54 -0.89
C LEU A 9 -5.74 18.99 -1.98
N THR A 10 -4.67 19.66 -1.59
CA THR A 10 -3.54 19.91 -2.50
C THR A 10 -2.77 18.60 -2.74
N SER A 11 -2.00 18.53 -3.83
CA SER A 11 -1.14 17.37 -4.10
C SER A 11 -0.20 17.07 -2.94
N GLU A 12 0.40 18.09 -2.32
CA GLU A 12 1.27 17.94 -1.14
C GLU A 12 0.52 17.30 0.03
N GLN A 13 -0.70 17.76 0.34
CA GLN A 13 -1.52 17.19 1.40
C GLN A 13 -1.93 15.74 1.12
N ILE A 14 -2.11 15.37 -0.14
CA ILE A 14 -2.37 13.98 -0.54
C ILE A 14 -1.11 13.13 -0.32
N VAL A 15 0.06 13.62 -0.72
CA VAL A 15 1.35 12.94 -0.52
C VAL A 15 1.64 12.73 0.97
N ASP A 16 1.43 13.73 1.81
CA ASP A 16 1.62 13.60 3.25
C ASP A 16 0.69 12.56 3.86
N ARG A 17 -0.57 12.49 3.41
CA ARG A 17 -1.50 11.45 3.83
C ARG A 17 -1.06 10.07 3.35
N LEU A 18 -0.59 9.94 2.10
CA LEU A 18 -0.05 8.69 1.58
C LEU A 18 1.13 8.20 2.42
N ARG A 19 2.03 9.11 2.85
CA ARG A 19 3.14 8.78 3.76
C ARG A 19 2.71 8.34 5.16
N GLY A 20 1.49 8.67 5.59
CA GLY A 20 0.94 8.17 6.86
C GLY A 20 0.25 6.79 6.75
N LEU A 21 -0.12 6.36 5.55
CA LEU A 21 -0.85 5.09 5.37
C LEU A 21 -0.05 3.83 5.75
N PRO A 22 1.28 3.73 5.56
CA PRO A 22 2.04 2.58 6.00
C PRO A 22 1.89 2.27 7.51
N ASP A 23 1.81 3.31 8.34
CA ASP A 23 1.68 3.13 9.80
C ASP A 23 0.29 2.61 10.17
N VAL A 24 -0.74 3.08 9.45
CA VAL A 24 -2.12 2.56 9.58
C VAL A 24 -2.21 1.10 9.13
N PHE A 25 -1.53 0.77 8.03
CA PHE A 25 -1.45 -0.59 7.52
C PHE A 25 -0.74 -1.52 8.51
N GLU A 26 0.42 -1.11 9.03
CA GLU A 26 1.17 -1.86 10.03
C GLU A 26 0.32 -2.15 11.27
N GLN A 27 -0.37 -1.13 11.77
CA GLN A 27 -1.23 -1.30 12.94
C GLN A 27 -2.38 -2.27 12.64
N ALA A 28 -3.04 -2.16 11.48
CA ALA A 28 -4.09 -3.09 11.07
C ALA A 28 -3.57 -4.55 10.94
N MET A 29 -2.33 -4.73 10.46
CA MET A 29 -1.68 -6.04 10.39
C MET A 29 -1.39 -6.63 11.77
N LYS A 30 -0.90 -5.82 12.71
CA LYS A 30 -0.67 -6.22 14.11
C LYS A 30 -1.97 -6.63 14.78
N ASP A 31 -3.05 -5.90 14.52
CA ASP A 31 -4.39 -6.17 15.06
C ASP A 31 -5.13 -7.29 14.31
N LYS A 32 -4.50 -7.93 13.31
CA LYS A 32 -5.08 -8.98 12.45
C LYS A 32 -6.35 -8.52 11.71
N GLN A 33 -6.51 -7.21 11.50
CA GLN A 33 -7.57 -6.60 10.71
C GLN A 33 -7.22 -6.65 9.22
N TYR A 34 -7.10 -7.86 8.66
CA TYR A 34 -6.54 -8.08 7.32
C TYR A 34 -7.31 -7.38 6.20
N TYR A 35 -8.64 -7.34 6.28
CA TYR A 35 -9.46 -6.59 5.32
C TYR A 35 -9.14 -5.10 5.33
N LYS A 36 -8.98 -4.51 6.52
CA LYS A 36 -8.61 -3.10 6.68
C LYS A 36 -7.20 -2.82 6.18
N ALA A 37 -6.25 -3.73 6.48
CA ALA A 37 -4.88 -3.63 5.98
C ALA A 37 -4.86 -3.67 4.43
N LYS A 38 -5.54 -4.65 3.82
CA LYS A 38 -5.67 -4.74 2.36
C LYS A 38 -6.31 -3.49 1.76
N TYR A 39 -7.41 -3.03 2.35
CA TYR A 39 -8.08 -1.80 1.91
C TYR A 39 -7.13 -0.60 1.95
N CYS A 40 -6.40 -0.41 3.05
CA CYS A 40 -5.42 0.66 3.22
C CYS A 40 -4.33 0.62 2.13
N TYR A 41 -3.76 -0.55 1.88
CA TYR A 41 -2.77 -0.74 0.82
C TYR A 41 -3.35 -0.44 -0.57
N ASN A 42 -4.53 -0.97 -0.89
CA ASN A 42 -5.20 -0.74 -2.18
C ASN A 42 -5.48 0.75 -2.41
N THR A 43 -5.97 1.44 -1.38
CA THR A 43 -6.18 2.89 -1.44
C THR A 43 -4.87 3.62 -1.74
N ALA A 44 -3.77 3.25 -1.07
CA ALA A 44 -2.47 3.88 -1.32
C ALA A 44 -2.03 3.69 -2.78
N VAL A 45 -2.13 2.47 -3.32
CA VAL A 45 -1.78 2.17 -4.71
C VAL A 45 -2.63 2.94 -5.72
N ILE A 46 -3.94 2.95 -5.52
CA ILE A 46 -4.89 3.64 -6.42
C ILE A 46 -4.59 5.14 -6.43
N VAL A 47 -4.49 5.75 -5.25
CA VAL A 47 -4.26 7.20 -5.13
C VAL A 47 -2.89 7.57 -5.69
N ALA A 48 -1.83 6.84 -5.34
CA ALA A 48 -0.48 7.09 -5.87
C ALA A 48 -0.44 6.99 -7.40
N SER A 49 -1.19 6.07 -7.99
CA SER A 49 -1.27 5.95 -9.46
C SER A 49 -2.08 7.09 -10.07
N PHE A 50 -3.20 7.47 -9.45
CA PHE A 50 -4.07 8.52 -9.95
C PHE A 50 -3.42 9.91 -9.96
N ILE A 51 -2.57 10.21 -8.96
CA ILE A 51 -1.87 11.49 -8.87
C ILE A 51 -0.52 11.50 -9.58
N GLU A 52 -0.16 10.41 -10.28
CA GLU A 52 1.17 10.23 -10.88
C GLU A 52 2.30 10.52 -9.88
N LEU A 53 2.24 9.86 -8.72
CA LEU A 53 3.16 10.11 -7.61
C LEU A 53 4.62 9.98 -8.07
N ASP A 54 5.43 10.96 -7.67
CA ASP A 54 6.87 10.97 -7.95
C ASP A 54 7.53 9.62 -7.61
N ASN A 55 8.42 9.16 -8.50
CA ASN A 55 9.05 7.86 -8.37
C ASN A 55 9.83 7.70 -7.07
N THR A 56 10.48 8.76 -6.56
CA THR A 56 11.20 8.71 -5.28
C THR A 56 10.27 8.34 -4.13
N VAL A 57 9.09 8.97 -4.09
CA VAL A 57 8.08 8.72 -3.05
C VAL A 57 7.38 7.38 -3.29
N ARG A 58 7.16 7.01 -4.55
CA ARG A 58 6.59 5.70 -4.90
C ARG A 58 7.50 4.57 -4.42
N GLU A 59 8.81 4.66 -4.66
CA GLU A 59 9.80 3.68 -4.21
C GLU A 59 9.94 3.68 -2.68
N GLU A 60 9.84 4.84 -2.02
CA GLU A 60 9.77 4.94 -0.55
C GLU A 60 8.61 4.11 0.01
N LEU A 61 7.42 4.24 -0.57
CA LEU A 61 6.20 3.59 -0.05
C LEU A 61 6.10 2.12 -0.45
N PHE A 62 6.33 1.80 -1.72
CA PHE A 62 6.02 0.50 -2.30
C PHE A 62 7.24 -0.34 -2.62
N GLY A 63 8.45 0.20 -2.50
CA GLY A 63 9.68 -0.48 -2.87
C GLY A 63 9.97 -0.47 -4.37
N VAL A 64 11.04 -1.17 -4.75
CA VAL A 64 11.47 -1.37 -6.14
C VAL A 64 11.35 -2.85 -6.46
N HIS A 65 10.62 -3.17 -7.54
CA HIS A 65 10.44 -4.54 -8.03
C HIS A 65 10.63 -4.60 -9.55
N GLY A 66 11.20 -5.71 -10.05
CA GLY A 66 10.99 -6.12 -11.45
C GLY A 66 11.93 -5.53 -12.50
N ASP A 67 12.98 -4.81 -12.11
CA ASP A 67 14.06 -4.46 -13.02
C ASP A 67 15.28 -5.31 -12.71
N VAL A 68 15.72 -6.13 -13.68
CA VAL A 68 16.85 -7.08 -13.53
C VAL A 68 18.15 -6.34 -13.19
N ASN A 69 18.21 -5.03 -13.48
CA ASN A 69 19.36 -4.17 -13.25
C ASN A 69 19.24 -3.28 -11.99
N LYS A 70 18.10 -3.30 -11.29
CA LYS A 70 17.94 -2.52 -10.05
C LYS A 70 17.99 -3.43 -8.84
N GLU A 71 18.65 -2.94 -7.79
CA GLU A 71 18.57 -3.58 -6.48
C GLU A 71 17.11 -3.56 -6.00
N VAL A 72 16.59 -4.75 -5.67
CA VAL A 72 15.28 -4.88 -5.03
C VAL A 72 15.33 -4.13 -3.70
N LYS A 73 14.37 -3.22 -3.51
CA LYS A 73 14.28 -2.40 -2.30
C LYS A 73 12.91 -2.59 -1.67
N GLU A 74 12.90 -2.88 -0.37
CA GLU A 74 11.67 -2.96 0.42
C GLU A 74 11.07 -1.55 0.60
N GLY A 75 9.74 -1.45 0.49
CA GLY A 75 9.00 -0.22 0.77
C GLY A 75 8.50 -0.16 2.21
N ARG A 76 7.90 0.98 2.60
CA ARG A 76 7.21 1.08 3.90
C ARG A 76 5.99 0.16 4.02
N PHE A 77 5.33 -0.15 2.91
CA PHE A 77 4.36 -1.25 2.86
C PHE A 77 5.09 -2.58 2.69
N VAL A 78 5.50 -3.18 3.82
CA VAL A 78 6.29 -4.41 3.83
C VAL A 78 5.62 -5.54 3.02
N ASP A 79 6.29 -6.06 2.02
CA ASP A 79 5.76 -6.99 1.02
C ASP A 79 5.20 -8.26 1.65
N LYS A 80 5.92 -8.84 2.60
CA LYS A 80 5.47 -10.02 3.35
C LYS A 80 4.11 -9.79 4.01
N TRP A 81 3.88 -8.58 4.52
CA TRP A 81 2.62 -8.23 5.15
C TRP A 81 1.53 -7.94 4.13
N VAL A 82 1.86 -7.31 3.00
CA VAL A 82 0.91 -7.11 1.91
C VAL A 82 0.41 -8.45 1.38
N CYS A 83 1.32 -9.38 1.08
CA CYS A 83 0.96 -10.72 0.63
C CYS A 83 0.07 -11.44 1.67
N LYS A 84 0.43 -11.36 2.96
CA LYS A 84 -0.38 -11.95 4.03
C LYS A 84 -1.79 -11.33 4.13
N ALA A 85 -1.91 -10.01 3.96
CA ALA A 85 -3.21 -9.35 4.01
C ALA A 85 -4.14 -9.86 2.89
N TYR A 86 -3.61 -10.00 1.68
CA TYR A 86 -4.35 -10.59 0.55
C TYR A 86 -4.68 -12.05 0.80
N GLU A 87 -3.70 -12.87 1.19
CA GLU A 87 -3.89 -14.29 1.46
C GLU A 87 -5.01 -14.54 2.49
N GLU A 88 -5.02 -13.81 3.60
CA GLU A 88 -6.05 -13.93 4.63
C GLU A 88 -7.43 -13.46 4.14
N CYS A 89 -7.49 -12.43 3.29
CA CYS A 89 -8.75 -11.99 2.70
C CYS A 89 -9.31 -13.01 1.71
N ILE A 90 -8.45 -13.61 0.88
CA ILE A 90 -8.82 -14.65 -0.09
C ILE A 90 -9.31 -15.90 0.64
N LYS A 91 -8.56 -16.39 1.65
CA LYS A 91 -8.91 -17.59 2.43
C LYS A 91 -10.26 -17.48 3.15
N ARG A 92 -10.69 -16.25 3.48
CA ARG A 92 -11.89 -15.98 4.27
C ARG A 92 -13.03 -15.39 3.44
N ASP A 93 -12.91 -15.38 2.11
CA ASP A 93 -13.90 -14.83 1.18
C ASP A 93 -14.29 -13.37 1.50
N MET A 94 -13.31 -12.57 1.96
CA MET A 94 -13.49 -11.15 2.29
C MET A 94 -13.13 -10.22 1.12
N THR A 95 -12.90 -10.77 -0.07
CA THR A 95 -12.39 -10.01 -1.22
C THR A 95 -12.70 -10.71 -2.54
N HIS A 96 -12.67 -9.96 -3.64
CA HIS A 96 -12.97 -10.50 -4.98
C HIS A 96 -11.74 -11.02 -5.73
N GLU A 97 -10.53 -10.68 -5.28
CA GLU A 97 -9.30 -11.21 -5.85
C GLU A 97 -9.16 -12.71 -5.52
N HIS A 98 -8.53 -13.45 -6.43
CA HIS A 98 -8.27 -14.89 -6.27
C HIS A 98 -6.77 -15.22 -6.18
N SER A 99 -5.91 -14.21 -6.22
CA SER A 99 -4.46 -14.35 -6.09
C SER A 99 -3.83 -13.17 -5.35
N MET A 100 -2.65 -13.40 -4.77
CA MET A 100 -1.84 -12.35 -4.16
C MET A 100 -1.30 -11.40 -5.24
N PRO A 101 -1.01 -10.12 -4.90
CA PRO A 101 -0.37 -9.21 -5.82
C PRO A 101 1.01 -9.75 -6.21
N VAL A 102 1.39 -9.57 -7.48
CA VAL A 102 2.72 -9.93 -7.96
C VAL A 102 3.74 -9.02 -7.25
N ARG A 103 4.55 -9.63 -6.38
CA ARG A 103 5.73 -9.03 -5.77
C ARG A 103 6.93 -9.82 -6.27
N VAL A 104 7.97 -9.14 -6.74
CA VAL A 104 9.16 -9.84 -7.22
C VAL A 104 9.87 -10.42 -6.01
N GLU A 105 10.05 -11.74 -5.99
CA GLU A 105 10.64 -12.45 -4.86
C GLU A 105 12.03 -11.87 -4.55
N PHE A 106 12.30 -11.58 -3.27
CA PHE A 106 13.66 -11.43 -2.78
C PHE A 106 14.39 -12.73 -3.14
N LYS A 107 15.37 -12.66 -4.05
CA LYS A 107 16.37 -13.73 -4.12
C LYS A 107 16.97 -13.80 -2.73
N LYS A 108 16.67 -14.87 -1.99
CA LYS A 108 17.33 -15.16 -0.72
C LYS A 108 18.83 -15.12 -0.98
N SER A 109 19.52 -14.20 -0.29
CA SER A 109 20.97 -14.26 -0.17
C SER A 109 21.38 -15.50 0.59
#